data_AF-A0A318HDJ5-F1
#
_entry.id   AF-A0A318HDJ5-F1
#
_cell.length_a   1.000
_cell.length_b   1.000
_cell.length_c   1.000
_cell.angle_alpha   90.00
_cell.angle_beta   90.00
_cell.angle_gamma   90.00
#
_symmetry.space_group_name_H-M   'P 1'
#
loop_
_entity.id
_entity.type
_entity.pdbx_description
1 polymer ?
#
loop_
_entity_poly.entity_id
_entity_poly.type
_entity_poly.pdbx_seq_one_letter_code
_entity_poly.pdbx_strand_id
1 'polypeptide(L)'
;MLYQHVHRSFLRRHPVVAGAGLLLTLWWLNNGWYEAVAVTAILGLLIFVARRRRALVVRDAGLRARAEFEYRMSLAGDPRGVFGRYPPVQPGWFPDPQNRSQMRYFDGAQWTPYARPR
;
A
#
# COMPACT_ATOMS: atom_id res chain seq x y z
N MET A 1 15.17 4.40 5.89
CA MET A 1 15.38 4.38 4.44
C MET A 1 14.65 3.18 3.86
N LEU A 2 13.47 3.41 3.27
CA LEU A 2 12.63 2.35 2.72
C LEU A 2 13.15 1.99 1.33
N TYR A 3 13.70 0.78 1.18
CA TYR A 3 14.04 0.19 -0.11
C TYR A 3 12.76 0.05 -0.93
N GLN A 4 12.52 1.01 -1.81
CA GLN A 4 11.51 0.92 -2.85
C GLN A 4 12.00 -0.13 -3.85
N HIS A 5 11.68 -1.40 -3.60
CA HIS A 5 11.92 -2.47 -4.55
C HIS A 5 11.09 -2.20 -5.81
N VAL A 6 11.71 -1.53 -6.77
CA VAL A 6 11.21 -1.36 -8.13
C VAL A 6 11.02 -2.77 -8.69
N HIS A 7 9.79 -3.27 -8.65
CA HIS A 7 9.41 -4.51 -9.30
C HIS A 7 9.54 -4.31 -10.81
N ARG A 8 10.75 -4.57 -11.34
CA ARG A 8 10.96 -4.68 -12.79
C ARG A 8 10.01 -5.75 -13.31
N SER A 9 9.19 -5.41 -14.29
CA SER A 9 8.22 -6.33 -14.88
C SER A 9 8.91 -7.61 -15.33
N PHE A 10 8.25 -8.75 -15.10
CA PHE A 10 8.80 -10.08 -15.44
C PHE A 10 9.20 -10.17 -16.93
N LEU A 11 8.46 -9.48 -17.80
CA LEU A 11 8.75 -9.34 -19.23
C LEU A 11 10.11 -8.69 -19.52
N ARG A 12 10.53 -7.70 -18.72
CA ARG A 12 11.86 -7.08 -18.85
C ARG A 12 12.98 -7.96 -18.31
N ARG A 13 12.68 -8.91 -17.43
CA ARG A 13 13.68 -9.84 -16.86
C ARG A 13 13.91 -11.05 -17.77
N HIS A 14 12.87 -11.53 -18.46
CA HIS A 14 12.96 -12.72 -19.31
C HIS A 14 12.31 -12.51 -20.68
N PRO A 15 12.87 -11.62 -21.53
CA PRO A 15 12.31 -11.31 -22.85
C PRO A 15 12.29 -12.54 -23.77
N VAL A 16 13.29 -13.42 -23.66
CA VAL A 16 13.39 -14.66 -24.46
C VAL A 16 12.25 -15.63 -24.11
N VAL A 17 11.93 -15.79 -22.82
CA VAL A 17 10.85 -16.68 -22.37
C VAL A 17 9.49 -16.15 -22.81
N ALA A 18 9.30 -14.82 -22.76
CA ALA A 18 8.08 -14.18 -23.24
C ALA A 18 7.90 -14.35 -24.76
N GLY A 19 8.99 -14.15 -25.53
CA GLY A 19 8.96 -14.34 -26.98
C GLY A 19 8.72 -15.80 -27.38
N ALA A 20 9.38 -16.75 -26.72
CA ALA A 20 9.18 -18.18 -26.97
C ALA A 20 7.73 -18.61 -26.67
N GLY A 21 7.15 -18.11 -25.58
CA GLY A 21 5.75 -18.36 -25.25
C GLY A 21 4.78 -17.86 -26.33
N LEU A 22 4.99 -16.65 -26.84
CA LEU A 22 4.19 -16.08 -27.92
C LEU A 22 4.29 -16.89 -29.21
N LEU A 23 5.50 -17.28 -29.61
CA LEU A 23 5.73 -18.09 -30.80
C LEU A 23 5.07 -19.48 -30.68
N LEU A 24 5.15 -20.11 -29.50
CA LEU A 24 4.50 -21.39 -29.24
C LEU A 24 2.97 -21.28 -29.35
N THR A 25 2.37 -20.23 -28.76
CA THR A 25 0.93 -19.99 -28.86
C THR A 25 0.48 -19.72 -30.29
N LEU A 26 1.26 -18.96 -31.07
CA LEU A 26 0.97 -18.70 -32.49
C LEU A 26 1.08 -19.97 -33.34
N TRP A 27 2.07 -20.83 -33.06
CA TRP A 27 2.22 -22.10 -33.76
C TRP A 27 1.08 -23.08 -33.45
N TRP A 28 0.61 -23.13 -32.20
CA TRP A 28 -0.57 -23.93 -31.82
C TRP A 28 -1.87 -23.41 -32.47
N LEU A 29 -2.05 -22.10 -32.55
CA LEU A 29 -3.19 -21.49 -33.25
C LEU A 29 -3.19 -21.85 -34.74
N ASN A 30 -2.02 -21.84 -35.38
CA ASN A 30 -1.88 -22.22 -36.79
C ASN A 30 -2.12 -23.73 -37.03
N ASN A 31 -1.82 -24.58 -36.04
CA ASN A 31 -2.11 -26.02 -36.09
C ASN A 31 -3.56 -26.37 -35.67
N GLY A 32 -4.40 -25.39 -35.29
CA GLY A 32 -5.78 -25.63 -34.86
C GLY A 32 -5.92 -26.20 -33.44
N TRP A 33 -4.86 -26.14 -32.61
CA TRP A 33 -4.85 -26.75 -31.29
C TRP A 33 -5.36 -25.78 -30.20
N TYR A 34 -6.63 -25.40 -30.31
CA TYR A 34 -7.26 -24.39 -29.46
C TYR A 34 -7.38 -24.80 -27.99
N GLU A 35 -7.59 -26.09 -27.73
CA GLU A 35 -7.70 -26.63 -26.36
C GLU A 35 -6.41 -26.40 -25.54
N ALA A 36 -5.24 -26.62 -26.16
CA ALA A 36 -3.95 -26.39 -25.49
C ALA A 36 -3.73 -24.91 -25.17
N VAL A 37 -4.14 -24.01 -26.07
CA VAL A 37 -4.09 -22.56 -25.84
C VAL A 37 -5.06 -22.15 -24.72
N ALA A 38 -6.27 -22.70 -24.69
CA ALA A 38 -7.25 -22.42 -23.65
C ALA A 38 -6.76 -22.87 -22.26
N VAL A 39 -6.26 -24.11 -22.15
CA VAL A 39 -5.73 -24.65 -20.89
C VAL A 39 -4.55 -23.84 -20.37
N THR A 40 -3.61 -23.47 -21.25
CA THR A 40 -2.45 -22.66 -20.86
C THR A 40 -2.84 -21.25 -20.44
N ALA A 41 -3.81 -20.62 -21.13
CA ALA A 41 -4.35 -19.32 -20.73
C ALA A 41 -5.05 -19.39 -19.36
N ILE A 42 -5.86 -20.42 -19.12
CA ILE A 42 -6.56 -20.64 -17.84
C ILE A 42 -5.54 -20.84 -16.71
N LEU A 43 -4.54 -21.71 -16.89
CA LEU A 43 -3.48 -21.93 -15.90
C LEU A 43 -2.71 -20.64 -15.61
N GLY A 44 -2.35 -19.89 -16.65
CA GLY A 44 -1.69 -18.59 -16.51
C GLY A 44 -2.54 -17.59 -15.69
N LEU A 45 -3.83 -17.52 -15.99
CA LEU A 45 -4.78 -16.67 -15.26
C LEU A 45 -4.90 -17.08 -13.79
N LEU A 46 -5.04 -18.38 -13.50
CA LEU A 46 -5.14 -18.90 -12.14
C LEU A 46 -3.88 -18.57 -11.32
N ILE A 47 -2.69 -18.78 -11.90
CA ILE A 47 -1.42 -18.44 -11.26
C ILE A 47 -1.33 -16.93 -11.01
N PHE A 48 -1.73 -16.11 -11.98
CA PHE A 48 -1.75 -14.65 -11.84
C PHE A 48 -2.67 -14.20 -10.71
N VAL A 49 -3.91 -14.72 -10.67
CA VAL A 49 -4.89 -14.42 -9.62
C VAL A 49 -4.37 -14.87 -8.26
N ALA A 50 -3.83 -16.08 -8.14
CA ALA A 50 -3.26 -16.58 -6.89
C ALA A 50 -2.09 -15.70 -6.40
N ARG A 51 -1.20 -15.29 -7.30
CA ARG A 51 -0.11 -14.35 -6.98
C ARG A 51 -0.64 -12.99 -6.52
N ARG A 52 -1.64 -12.45 -7.22
CA ARG A 52 -2.27 -11.17 -6.84
C ARG A 52 -2.94 -11.27 -5.47
N ARG A 53 -3.68 -12.35 -5.21
CA ARG A 53 -4.32 -12.60 -3.91
C ARG A 53 -3.28 -12.66 -2.79
N ARG A 54 -2.18 -13.41 -2.98
CA ARG A 54 -1.08 -13.47 -2.00
C ARG A 54 -0.48 -12.08 -1.72
N ALA A 55 -0.25 -11.27 -2.75
CA ALA A 55 0.27 -9.92 -2.58
C ALA A 55 -0.68 -9.01 -1.78
N LEU A 56 -2.00 -9.10 -2.02
CA LEU A 56 -3.01 -8.37 -1.26
C LEU A 56 -3.05 -8.81 0.20
N VAL A 57 -3.00 -10.13 0.46
CA VAL A 57 -2.99 -10.67 1.83
C VAL A 57 -1.80 -10.16 2.63
N VAL A 58 -0.59 -10.12 2.05
CA VAL A 58 0.60 -9.60 2.75
C VAL A 58 0.45 -8.11 3.05
N ARG A 59 -0.07 -7.32 2.12
CA ARG A 59 -0.31 -5.88 2.32
C ARG A 59 -1.31 -5.65 3.46
N ASP A 60 -2.43 -6.37 3.43
CA ASP A 60 -3.49 -6.21 4.41
C ASP A 60 -3.05 -6.73 5.80
N ALA A 61 -2.22 -7.77 5.85
CA ALA A 61 -1.59 -8.25 7.09
C ALA A 61 -0.71 -7.17 7.75
N GLY A 62 0.03 -6.39 6.95
CA GLY A 62 0.82 -5.28 7.47
C GLY A 62 -0.02 -4.17 8.09
N LEU A 63 -1.16 -3.83 7.48
CA LEU A 63 -2.10 -2.84 8.04
C LEU A 63 -2.72 -3.31 9.36
N ARG A 64 -3.13 -4.59 9.42
CA ARG A 64 -3.67 -5.19 10.67
C ARG A 64 -2.62 -5.21 11.78
N ALA A 65 -1.40 -5.63 11.48
CA ALA A 65 -0.31 -5.65 12.46
C ALA A 65 0.00 -4.25 13.01
N ARG A 66 -0.10 -3.22 12.16
CA ARG A 66 0.09 -1.83 12.59
C ARG A 66 -1.05 -1.32 13.47
N ALA A 67 -2.30 -1.59 13.10
CA ALA A 67 -3.45 -1.21 13.91
C ALA A 67 -3.44 -1.90 15.29
N GLU A 68 -3.08 -3.18 15.33
CA GLU A 68 -2.96 -3.95 16.58
C GLU A 68 -1.87 -3.38 17.49
N PHE A 69 -0.73 -3.00 16.92
CA PHE A 69 0.35 -2.36 17.67
C PHE A 69 -0.10 -1.02 18.29
N GLU A 70 -0.79 -0.19 17.52
CA GLU A 70 -1.33 1.10 17.99
C GLU A 70 -2.40 0.90 19.07
N TYR A 71 -3.30 -0.07 18.90
CA TYR A 71 -4.31 -0.44 19.90
C TYR A 71 -3.67 -0.90 21.21
N ARG A 72 -2.68 -1.79 21.14
CA ARG A 72 -1.95 -2.28 22.32
C ARG A 72 -1.20 -1.15 23.05
N MET A 73 -0.59 -0.22 22.33
CA MET A 73 0.07 0.94 22.94
C MET A 73 -0.94 1.89 23.60
N SER A 74 -2.11 2.08 22.99
CA SER A 74 -3.21 2.84 23.59
C SER A 74 -3.66 2.24 24.92
N LEU A 75 -3.88 0.92 24.94
CA LEU A 75 -4.24 0.19 26.17
C LEU A 75 -3.12 0.19 27.23
N ALA A 76 -1.86 0.14 26.81
CA ALA A 76 -0.73 0.09 27.73
C ALA A 76 -0.51 1.42 28.48
N GLY A 77 -0.99 2.55 27.94
CA GLY A 77 -0.95 3.87 28.59
C GLY A 77 0.47 4.32 28.96
N ASP A 78 1.16 5.00 28.03
CA ASP A 78 2.47 5.59 28.32
C ASP A 78 2.32 6.85 29.18
N PRO A 79 3.01 6.98 30.34
CA PRO A 79 3.06 8.21 31.12
C PRO A 79 3.58 9.43 30.34
N ARG A 80 4.25 9.24 29.20
CA ARG A 80 4.70 10.32 28.30
C ARG A 80 3.61 10.82 27.33
N GLY A 81 2.44 10.20 27.29
CA GLY A 81 1.34 10.61 26.39
C GLY A 81 1.57 10.28 24.91
N VAL A 82 2.50 9.37 24.60
CA VAL A 82 2.79 8.95 23.22
C VAL A 82 2.00 7.68 22.91
N PHE A 83 0.90 7.83 22.18
CA PHE A 83 0.07 6.71 21.73
C PHE A 83 0.54 6.22 20.35
N GLY A 84 1.43 5.22 20.32
CA GLY A 84 1.90 4.63 19.07
C GLY A 84 3.08 5.38 18.44
N ARG A 85 3.21 5.27 17.10
CA ARG A 85 4.31 5.91 16.35
C ARG A 85 4.13 7.41 16.10
N TYR A 86 2.96 7.96 16.44
CA TYR A 86 2.67 9.37 16.24
C TYR A 86 2.81 10.08 17.59
N PRO A 87 3.85 10.92 17.78
CA PRO A 87 3.92 11.74 18.99
C PRO A 87 2.69 12.66 19.04
N PRO A 88 2.20 13.02 20.25
CA PRO A 88 1.14 14.00 20.38
C PRO A 88 1.53 15.27 19.62
N VAL A 89 0.54 15.91 18.97
CA VAL A 89 0.76 17.15 18.23
C VAL A 89 1.36 18.16 19.20
N GLN A 90 2.55 18.66 18.87
CA GLN A 90 3.24 19.62 19.72
C GLN A 90 2.49 20.97 19.74
N PRO A 91 2.58 21.74 20.83
CA PRO A 91 1.98 23.06 20.90
C PRO A 91 2.52 23.98 19.80
N GLY A 92 1.65 24.73 19.12
CA GLY A 92 2.06 25.56 18.00
C GLY A 92 0.93 26.26 17.25
N TRP A 93 1.29 27.09 16.27
CA TRP A 93 0.35 27.75 15.37
C TRP A 93 0.03 26.86 14.17
N PHE A 94 -1.24 26.50 14.02
CA PHE A 94 -1.72 25.65 12.93
C PHE A 94 -2.87 26.35 12.17
N PRO A 95 -3.14 25.99 10.90
CA PRO A 95 -4.29 26.52 10.17
C PRO A 95 -5.60 26.26 10.93
N ASP A 96 -6.44 27.27 11.07
CA ASP A 96 -7.70 27.13 11.81
C ASP A 96 -8.67 26.21 11.03
N PRO A 97 -9.16 25.12 11.64
CA PRO A 97 -10.14 24.24 11.00
C PRO A 97 -11.47 24.94 10.68
N GLN A 98 -11.83 26.01 11.40
CA GLN A 98 -13.07 26.77 11.17
C GLN A 98 -12.87 27.88 10.11
N ASN A 99 -11.65 28.39 9.95
CA ASN A 99 -11.35 29.45 8.99
C ASN A 99 -9.95 29.32 8.36
N ARG A 100 -9.89 28.93 7.08
CA ARG A 100 -8.62 28.66 6.38
C ARG A 100 -7.69 29.88 6.22
N SER A 101 -8.21 31.10 6.36
CA SER A 101 -7.41 32.34 6.27
C SER A 101 -6.72 32.73 7.57
N GLN A 102 -6.95 31.99 8.67
CA GLN A 102 -6.35 32.27 9.97
C GLN A 102 -5.52 31.08 10.47
N MET A 103 -4.57 31.38 11.35
CA MET A 103 -3.85 30.40 12.17
C MET A 103 -4.41 30.46 13.59
N ARG A 104 -4.63 29.31 14.22
CA ARG A 104 -5.07 29.18 15.60
C ARG A 104 -4.02 28.41 16.40
N TYR A 105 -3.79 28.81 17.64
CA TYR A 105 -2.81 28.14 18.50
C TYR A 105 -3.42 26.88 19.11
N PHE A 106 -2.73 25.75 18.93
CA PHE A 106 -3.03 24.46 19.56
C PHE A 106 -2.07 24.26 20.72
N ASP A 107 -2.58 23.92 21.91
CA ASP A 107 -1.79 23.78 23.14
C ASP A 107 -1.22 22.38 23.37
N GLY A 108 -1.41 21.46 22.40
CA GLY A 108 -1.05 20.06 22.52
C GLY A 108 -2.20 19.13 22.88
N ALA A 109 -3.33 19.67 23.36
CA ALA A 109 -4.53 18.91 23.70
C ALA A 109 -5.80 19.47 23.01
N GLN A 110 -5.92 20.79 22.88
CA GLN A 110 -7.10 21.49 22.38
C GLN A 110 -6.75 22.79 21.65
N TRP A 111 -7.71 23.28 20.87
CA TRP A 111 -7.60 24.56 20.16
C TRP A 111 -7.89 25.73 21.10
N THR A 112 -6.89 26.57 21.32
CA THR A 112 -7.04 27.76 22.17
C THR A 112 -7.77 28.89 21.44
N PRO A 113 -8.33 29.90 22.12
CA PRO A 113 -8.94 31.07 21.48
C PRO A 113 -7.97 31.98 20.72
N TYR A 114 -6.65 31.77 20.87
CA TYR A 114 -5.65 32.62 20.22
C TYR A 114 -5.60 32.33 18.72
N ALA A 115 -6.00 33.32 17.93
CA ALA A 115 -5.97 33.29 16.47
C ALA A 115 -5.17 34.47 15.93
N ARG A 116 -4.53 34.28 14.78
CA ARG A 116 -3.81 35.32 14.03
C ARG A 116 -4.05 35.17 12.52
N PRO A 117 -3.89 36.24 11.73
CA PRO A 117 -3.87 36.14 10.28
C PRO A 117 -2.75 35.22 9.81
N ARG A 118 -3.00 34.51 8.70
CA ARG A 118 -2.03 33.61 8.08
C ARG A 118 -0.90 34.37 7.40
#